data_AF-A0A932M9C0-F1
#
_entry.id   AF-A0A932M9C0-F1
#
_cell.length_a   1.000
_cell.length_b   1.000
_cell.length_c   1.000
_cell.angle_alpha   90.00
_cell.angle_beta   90.00
_cell.angle_gamma   90.00
#
_symmetry.space_group_name_H-M   'P 1'
#
loop_
_entity.id
_entity.type
_entity.pdbx_description
1 polymer ?
#
loop_
_entity_poly.entity_id
_entity_poly.type
_entity_poly.pdbx_seq_one_letter_code
_entity_poly.pdbx_strand_id
1 'polypeptide(L)'
;MLTAKQRNPRSYRIVGPQRQIDERETPHPRVDRGELGERLRSWRNTRAGQDPFRRIFGIGGGDPKNCLQLIMRQLPEGAVNPDRIAVSDPAGMARNIKEIARFFGADVVGITHLDQAYVYSHRARGVAAMGEKPGDPIHLTHRYA
;
A
#
# COMPACT_ATOMS: atom_id res chain seq x y z
N MET A 1 -5.99 -25.00 -36.47
CA MET A 1 -5.18 -24.83 -35.25
C MET A 1 -4.70 -23.40 -35.20
N LEU A 2 -5.20 -22.58 -34.27
CA LEU A 2 -4.76 -21.18 -34.11
C LEU A 2 -3.48 -21.17 -33.26
N THR A 3 -2.37 -20.78 -33.86
CA THR A 3 -1.08 -20.64 -33.20
C THR A 3 -1.18 -19.58 -32.11
N ALA A 4 -0.94 -19.95 -30.86
CA ALA A 4 -0.93 -19.00 -29.74
C ALA A 4 0.15 -17.94 -30.00
N LYS A 5 -0.26 -16.68 -30.18
CA LYS A 5 0.64 -15.55 -30.40
C LYS A 5 1.57 -15.45 -29.19
N GLN A 6 2.88 -15.59 -29.42
CA GLN A 6 3.92 -15.45 -28.41
C GLN A 6 3.78 -14.07 -27.76
N ARG A 7 3.22 -14.01 -26.55
CA ARG A 7 3.11 -12.78 -25.79
C ARG A 7 4.48 -12.49 -25.20
N ASN A 8 5.34 -11.82 -25.96
CA ASN A 8 6.47 -11.12 -25.34
C ASN A 8 5.86 -10.15 -24.31
N PRO A 9 6.13 -10.34 -23.01
CA PRO A 9 5.65 -9.38 -22.03
C PRO A 9 6.20 -8.01 -22.41
N ARG A 10 5.39 -6.96 -22.27
CA ARG A 10 5.90 -5.60 -22.35
C ARG A 10 6.89 -5.42 -21.20
N SER A 11 8.17 -5.62 -21.47
CA SER A 11 9.22 -5.40 -20.49
C SER A 11 9.54 -3.91 -20.47
N TYR A 12 9.50 -3.33 -19.28
CA TYR A 12 10.00 -1.98 -19.05
C TYR A 12 11.51 -2.10 -18.80
N ARG A 13 12.32 -1.41 -19.61
CA ARG A 13 13.75 -1.29 -19.35
C ARG A 13 13.97 -0.11 -18.41
N ILE A 14 14.55 -0.37 -17.25
CA ILE A 14 15.03 0.69 -16.35
C ILE A 14 16.25 1.32 -17.04
N VAL A 15 16.16 2.60 -17.41
CA VAL A 15 17.19 3.32 -18.16
C VAL A 15 18.05 4.25 -17.30
N GLY A 16 17.87 4.23 -15.99
CA GLY A 16 18.59 5.10 -15.05
C GLY A 16 18.45 4.64 -13.61
N PRO A 17 19.16 5.28 -12.66
CA PRO A 17 19.11 4.92 -11.26
C PRO A 17 17.69 5.08 -10.71
N GLN A 18 17.24 4.06 -9.97
CA GLN A 18 16.04 4.15 -9.16
C GLN A 18 16.44 4.56 -7.75
N ARG A 19 15.65 5.46 -7.16
CA ARG A 19 15.84 5.93 -5.78
C ARG A 19 14.52 5.85 -5.05
N GLN A 20 14.60 5.67 -3.73
CA GLN A 20 13.46 5.85 -2.87
C GLN A 20 12.91 7.27 -3.00
N ILE A 21 11.58 7.37 -2.98
CA ILE A 21 10.88 8.65 -2.94
C ILE A 21 10.51 8.93 -1.49
N ASP A 22 10.62 10.19 -1.08
CA ASP A 22 10.06 10.61 0.20
C ASP A 22 8.54 10.67 0.07
N GLU A 23 7.79 9.92 0.89
CA GLU A 23 6.33 9.89 0.80
C GLU A 23 5.76 11.30 0.96
N ARG A 24 6.43 12.18 1.73
CA ARG A 24 6.00 13.57 1.98
C ARG A 24 5.97 14.41 0.72
N GLU A 25 6.70 14.01 -0.32
CA GLU A 25 6.76 14.70 -1.61
C GLU A 25 5.71 14.18 -2.61
N THR A 26 4.92 13.18 -2.23
CA THR A 26 3.79 12.72 -3.04
C THR A 26 2.67 13.76 -3.07
N PRO A 27 1.77 13.73 -4.07
CA PRO A 27 0.75 14.77 -4.23
C PRO A 27 -0.15 14.95 -3.00
N HIS A 28 -0.49 13.87 -2.29
CA HIS A 28 -1.43 13.95 -1.19
C HIS A 28 -0.90 14.78 0.00
N PRO A 29 0.28 14.50 0.58
CA PRO A 29 0.86 15.34 1.64
C PRO A 29 1.12 16.78 1.20
N ARG A 30 1.51 17.00 -0.06
CA ARG A 30 1.71 18.36 -0.61
C ARG A 30 0.42 19.17 -0.64
N VAL A 31 -0.71 18.55 -0.97
CA VAL A 31 -2.05 19.19 -0.83
C VAL A 31 -2.35 19.52 0.63
N ASP A 32 -2.06 18.60 1.56
CA ASP A 32 -2.35 18.79 2.99
C ASP A 32 -1.57 19.99 3.57
N ARG A 33 -0.34 20.21 3.08
CA ARG A 33 0.51 21.38 3.37
C ARG A 33 0.11 22.66 2.58
N GLY A 34 -0.79 22.56 1.61
CA GLY A 34 -1.27 23.71 0.82
C GLY A 34 -0.38 24.12 -0.37
N GLU A 35 0.65 23.34 -0.69
CA GLU A 35 1.60 23.65 -1.78
C GLU A 35 0.96 23.65 -3.17
N LEU A 36 -0.16 22.94 -3.32
CA LEU A 36 -0.91 22.86 -4.59
C LEU A 36 -2.12 23.81 -4.63
N GLY A 37 -2.17 24.78 -3.72
CA GLY A 37 -3.18 25.84 -3.68
C GLY A 37 -4.34 25.57 -2.73
N GLU A 38 -4.83 26.65 -2.13
CA GLU A 38 -5.85 26.62 -1.07
C GLU A 38 -7.18 26.02 -1.54
N ARG A 39 -7.56 26.26 -2.80
CA ARG A 39 -8.78 25.66 -3.37
C ARG A 39 -8.75 24.13 -3.31
N LEU A 40 -7.63 23.51 -3.67
CA LEU A 40 -7.50 22.05 -3.68
C LEU A 40 -7.43 21.50 -2.25
N ARG A 41 -6.70 22.18 -1.37
CA ARG A 41 -6.63 21.83 0.06
C ARG A 41 -8.00 21.90 0.74
N SER A 42 -8.73 23.00 0.54
CA SER A 42 -10.08 23.20 1.05
C SER A 42 -11.05 22.15 0.50
N TRP A 43 -11.04 21.89 -0.81
CA TRP A 43 -11.87 20.85 -1.43
C TRP A 43 -11.65 19.49 -0.78
N ARG A 44 -10.39 19.09 -0.56
CA ARG A 44 -10.05 17.81 0.06
C ARG A 44 -10.58 17.68 1.49
N ASN A 45 -10.49 18.76 2.28
CA ASN A 45 -10.90 18.75 3.69
C ASN A 45 -12.42 18.86 3.88
N THR A 46 -13.13 19.48 2.93
CA THR A 46 -14.55 19.82 3.09
C THR A 46 -15.51 18.93 2.29
N ARG A 47 -15.08 18.36 1.16
CA ARG A 47 -15.96 17.54 0.31
C ARG A 47 -15.86 16.04 0.51
N ALA A 48 -14.88 15.57 1.29
CA ALA A 48 -14.60 14.15 1.40
C ALA A 48 -15.73 13.30 2.02
N GLY A 49 -16.80 13.92 2.56
CA GLY A 49 -17.94 13.24 3.18
C GLY A 49 -19.31 13.52 2.57
N GLN A 50 -19.42 14.03 1.35
CA GLN A 50 -20.73 14.25 0.72
C GLN A 50 -21.38 12.94 0.23
N ASP A 51 -20.57 11.98 -0.21
CA ASP A 51 -21.01 10.69 -0.73
C ASP A 51 -21.09 9.63 0.40
N PRO A 52 -22.19 8.86 0.51
CA PRO A 52 -22.35 7.86 1.57
C PRO A 52 -21.33 6.71 1.49
N PHE A 53 -20.93 6.28 0.29
CA PHE A 53 -19.90 5.24 0.15
C PHE A 53 -18.53 5.76 0.59
N ARG A 54 -18.23 7.02 0.30
CA ARG A 54 -16.99 7.68 0.72
C ARG A 54 -16.87 7.79 2.24
N ARG A 55 -17.98 7.95 2.97
CA ARG A 55 -17.98 7.93 4.46
C ARG A 55 -17.60 6.56 5.02
N ILE A 56 -17.99 5.48 4.36
CA ILE A 56 -17.73 4.11 4.80
C ILE A 56 -16.32 3.67 4.40
N PHE A 57 -15.88 3.97 3.19
CA PHE A 57 -14.65 3.42 2.62
C PHE A 57 -13.48 4.40 2.56
N GLY A 58 -13.69 5.68 2.85
CA GLY A 58 -12.67 6.72 2.72
C GLY A 58 -12.58 7.65 3.93
N ILE A 59 -11.41 8.27 4.07
CA ILE A 59 -11.17 9.31 5.08
C ILE A 59 -11.84 10.61 4.59
N GLY A 60 -12.89 11.05 5.28
CA GLY A 60 -13.62 12.24 4.87
C GLY A 60 -14.93 12.49 5.60
N GLY A 61 -14.87 13.07 6.80
CA GLY A 61 -16.05 13.45 7.60
C GLY A 61 -16.92 12.26 8.08
N GLY A 62 -17.63 12.45 9.19
CA GLY A 62 -18.44 11.40 9.83
C GLY A 62 -17.73 10.69 10.98
N ASP A 63 -18.37 9.67 11.55
CA ASP A 63 -17.83 8.90 12.68
C ASP A 63 -16.69 7.98 12.19
N PRO A 64 -15.45 8.14 12.73
CA PRO A 64 -14.32 7.26 12.42
C PRO A 64 -14.61 5.76 12.62
N LYS A 65 -15.54 5.41 13.51
CA LYS A 65 -15.97 4.02 13.78
C LYS A 65 -16.76 3.40 12.64
N ASN A 66 -17.23 4.20 11.68
CA ASN A 66 -17.94 3.74 10.50
C ASN A 66 -17.06 3.73 9.24
N CYS A 67 -15.77 4.08 9.36
CA CYS A 67 -14.84 4.11 8.24
C CYS A 67 -13.92 2.88 8.27
N LEU A 68 -14.12 1.95 7.33
CA LEU A 68 -13.37 0.69 7.26
C LEU A 68 -11.86 0.93 7.19
N GLN A 69 -11.43 1.93 6.43
CA GLN A 69 -10.02 2.30 6.33
C GLN A 69 -9.43 2.71 7.69
N LEU A 70 -10.17 3.45 8.51
CA LEU A 70 -9.70 3.89 9.83
C LEU A 70 -9.73 2.76 10.87
N ILE A 71 -10.72 1.86 10.78
CA ILE A 71 -10.82 0.68 11.65
C ILE A 71 -9.66 -0.28 11.36
N MET A 72 -9.37 -0.53 10.08
CA MET A 72 -8.38 -1.53 9.67
C MET A 72 -6.94 -1.01 9.61
N ARG A 73 -6.70 0.28 9.82
CA ARG A 73 -5.37 0.91 9.58
C ARG A 73 -4.21 0.29 10.36
N GLN A 74 -4.50 -0.35 11.49
CA GLN A 74 -3.49 -0.99 12.34
C GLN A 74 -3.32 -2.49 12.04
N LEU A 75 -4.21 -3.10 11.25
CA LEU A 75 -4.19 -4.54 10.99
C LEU A 75 -3.03 -5.05 10.12
N PRO A 76 -2.46 -4.28 9.17
CA PRO A 76 -1.34 -4.78 8.36
C PRO A 76 -0.08 -5.08 9.16
N GLU A 77 0.09 -4.48 10.34
CA GLU A 77 1.25 -4.64 11.21
C GLU A 77 0.84 -5.32 12.52
N GLY A 78 1.77 -6.04 13.16
CA GLY A 78 1.49 -6.70 14.41
C GLY A 78 2.61 -7.59 14.92
N ALA A 79 2.38 -8.26 16.05
CA ALA A 79 3.32 -9.21 16.60
C ALA A 79 3.55 -10.36 15.61
N VAL A 80 4.80 -10.56 15.23
CA VAL A 80 5.21 -11.73 14.45
C VAL A 80 5.12 -12.96 15.36
N ASN A 81 4.57 -14.06 14.85
CA ASN A 81 4.54 -15.32 15.59
C ASN A 81 5.98 -15.70 16.01
N PRO A 82 6.29 -15.83 17.31
CA PRO A 82 7.63 -16.20 17.76
C PRO A 82 8.03 -17.59 17.28
N ASP A 83 7.06 -18.49 17.07
CA ASP A 83 7.28 -19.84 16.58
C ASP A 83 7.38 -19.85 15.06
N ARG A 84 8.62 -19.76 14.56
CA ARG A 84 8.89 -19.76 13.13
C ARG A 84 8.74 -21.16 12.55
N ILE A 85 7.83 -21.30 11.59
CA ILE A 85 7.68 -22.51 10.80
C ILE A 85 8.67 -22.49 9.64
N ALA A 86 9.52 -23.50 9.56
CA ALA A 86 10.42 -23.68 8.42
C ALA A 86 9.61 -23.99 7.15
N VAL A 87 9.86 -23.22 6.09
CA VAL A 87 9.24 -23.45 4.77
C VAL A 87 10.20 -24.24 3.90
N SER A 88 9.99 -25.56 3.82
CA SER A 88 10.81 -26.47 3.00
C SER A 88 10.46 -26.45 1.52
N ASP A 89 9.20 -26.12 1.17
CA ASP A 89 8.73 -25.92 -0.20
C ASP A 89 8.19 -24.49 -0.39
N PRO A 90 9.04 -23.51 -0.77
CA PRO A 90 8.60 -22.15 -1.03
C PRO A 90 7.56 -22.05 -2.16
N ALA A 91 7.61 -22.94 -3.16
CA ALA A 91 6.65 -22.94 -4.26
C ALA A 91 5.27 -23.41 -3.78
N GLY A 92 5.23 -24.44 -2.93
CA GLY A 92 4.02 -24.89 -2.24
C GLY A 92 3.42 -23.82 -1.35
N MET A 93 4.24 -23.15 -0.53
CA MET A 93 3.78 -22.03 0.29
C MET A 93 3.21 -20.89 -0.57
N ALA A 94 3.89 -20.52 -1.66
CA ALA A 94 3.42 -19.50 -2.58
C ALA A 94 2.08 -19.87 -3.25
N ARG A 95 1.84 -21.15 -3.57
CA ARG A 95 0.53 -21.62 -4.05
C ARG A 95 -0.54 -21.42 -2.98
N ASN A 96 -0.28 -21.88 -1.75
CA ASN A 96 -1.24 -21.76 -0.64
C ASN A 96 -1.61 -20.31 -0.32
N ILE A 97 -0.63 -19.40 -0.28
CA ILE A 97 -0.86 -17.96 -0.09
C ILE A 97 -1.80 -17.40 -1.17
N LYS A 98 -1.57 -17.78 -2.44
CA LYS A 98 -2.42 -17.35 -3.55
C LYS A 98 -3.84 -17.88 -3.46
N GLU A 99 -4.02 -19.15 -3.06
CA GLU A 99 -5.37 -19.70 -2.87
C GLU A 99 -6.12 -19.03 -1.72
N ILE A 100 -5.45 -18.75 -0.59
CA ILE A 100 -6.05 -18.02 0.54
C ILE A 100 -6.46 -16.61 0.10
N ALA A 101 -5.60 -15.91 -0.64
CA ALA A 101 -5.92 -14.57 -1.15
C ALA A 101 -7.13 -14.59 -2.10
N ARG A 102 -7.24 -15.59 -2.98
CA ARG A 102 -8.41 -15.77 -3.86
C ARG A 102 -9.67 -16.14 -3.09
N PHE A 103 -9.55 -16.96 -2.05
CA PHE A 103 -10.65 -17.27 -1.15
C PHE A 103 -11.22 -15.99 -0.51
N PHE A 104 -10.37 -15.02 -0.16
CA PHE A 104 -10.78 -13.69 0.32
C PHE A 104 -11.24 -12.73 -0.80
N GLY A 105 -11.31 -13.17 -2.05
CA GLY A 105 -11.87 -12.42 -3.17
C GLY A 105 -10.87 -11.69 -4.07
N ALA A 106 -9.56 -11.96 -3.97
CA ALA A 106 -8.58 -11.36 -4.88
C ALA A 106 -8.67 -11.99 -6.29
N ASP A 107 -8.82 -11.16 -7.33
CA ASP A 107 -8.83 -11.63 -8.73
C ASP A 107 -7.43 -12.01 -9.24
N VAL A 108 -6.41 -11.25 -8.82
CA VAL A 108 -5.02 -11.41 -9.27
C VAL A 108 -4.07 -11.34 -8.09
N VAL A 109 -3.14 -12.29 -8.01
CA VAL A 109 -2.16 -12.39 -6.92
C VAL A 109 -0.77 -12.66 -7.48
N GLY A 110 0.16 -11.75 -7.20
CA GLY A 110 1.59 -11.86 -7.51
C GLY A 110 2.39 -12.01 -6.22
N ILE A 111 3.61 -12.55 -6.34
CA ILE A 111 4.61 -12.55 -5.27
C ILE A 111 5.94 -12.23 -5.93
N THR A 112 6.68 -11.26 -5.39
CA THR A 112 8.00 -10.86 -5.87
C THR A 112 8.95 -10.61 -4.72
N HIS A 113 10.25 -10.55 -5.01
CA HIS A 113 11.19 -9.95 -4.07
C HIS A 113 10.88 -8.46 -3.88
N LEU A 114 10.94 -8.02 -2.63
CA LEU A 114 10.83 -6.61 -2.29
C LEU A 114 12.19 -5.95 -2.51
N ASP A 115 12.23 -4.98 -3.42
CA ASP A 115 13.36 -4.07 -3.57
C ASP A 115 13.09 -2.79 -2.77
N GLN A 116 14.07 -2.37 -1.97
CA GLN A 116 13.96 -1.16 -1.15
C GLN A 116 13.75 0.10 -2.01
N ALA A 117 14.14 0.10 -3.29
CA ALA A 117 13.86 1.21 -4.21
C ALA A 117 12.35 1.48 -4.40
N TYR A 118 11.49 0.49 -4.16
CA TYR A 118 10.02 0.62 -4.22
C TYR A 118 9.38 0.95 -2.87
N VAL A 119 10.17 1.10 -1.82
CA VAL A 119 9.73 1.54 -0.49
C VAL A 119 9.99 3.05 -0.38
N TYR A 120 9.03 3.80 0.15
CA TYR A 120 9.26 5.21 0.44
C TYR A 120 10.39 5.38 1.46
N SER A 121 11.15 6.48 1.40
CA SER A 121 12.26 6.71 2.34
C SER A 121 11.78 7.19 3.71
N HIS A 122 10.68 7.95 3.77
CA HIS A 122 10.12 8.51 4.99
C HIS A 122 8.60 8.46 4.98
N ARG A 123 7.98 8.37 6.16
CA ARG A 123 6.53 8.40 6.37
C ARG A 123 5.97 9.80 6.13
N ALA A 124 4.85 9.91 5.43
CA ALA A 124 4.14 11.19 5.27
C ALA A 124 2.96 11.39 6.21
N ARG A 125 2.27 10.31 6.57
CA ARG A 125 1.00 10.37 7.30
C ARG A 125 1.13 9.85 8.71
N GLY A 126 0.44 10.50 9.65
CA GLY A 126 0.27 10.03 11.04
C GLY A 126 -0.75 8.88 11.20
N VAL A 127 -0.95 8.09 10.14
CA VAL A 127 -1.81 6.89 10.14
C VAL A 127 -0.91 5.65 10.19
N ALA A 128 0.26 5.80 10.82
CA ALA A 128 1.21 4.71 10.96
C ALA A 128 0.66 3.71 12.00
N ALA A 129 0.83 2.42 11.72
CA ALA A 129 0.22 1.37 12.53
C ALA A 129 0.89 1.24 13.90
N MET A 130 2.16 1.63 14.03
CA MET A 130 3.02 1.33 15.19
C MET A 130 3.59 2.59 15.85
N GLY A 131 2.80 3.67 15.95
CA GLY A 131 3.20 4.89 16.65
C GLY A 131 4.28 5.72 15.93
N GLU A 132 4.60 5.39 14.69
CA GLU A 132 5.55 6.14 13.87
C GLU A 132 4.99 7.53 13.54
N LYS A 133 5.90 8.50 13.39
CA LYS A 133 5.58 9.91 13.17
C LYS A 133 5.83 10.30 11.71
N PRO A 134 5.14 11.34 11.20
CA PRO A 134 5.50 11.95 9.93
C PRO A 134 6.98 12.35 9.93
N GLY A 135 7.70 11.93 8.90
CA GLY A 135 9.14 12.17 8.75
C GLY A 135 10.03 11.06 9.29
N ASP A 136 9.50 10.03 9.97
CA ASP A 136 10.31 8.88 10.38
C ASP A 136 10.79 8.09 9.15
N PRO A 137 12.04 7.60 9.15
CA PRO A 137 12.58 6.80 8.05
C PRO A 137 11.87 5.44 7.97
N ILE A 138 11.75 4.89 6.76
CA ILE A 138 11.14 3.59 6.54
C ILE A 138 12.22 2.61 6.07
N HIS A 139 12.30 1.48 6.76
CA HIS A 139 13.07 0.34 6.30
C HIS A 139 12.29 -0.95 6.56
N LEU A 140 11.85 -1.60 5.49
CA LEU A 140 11.11 -2.85 5.58
C LEU A 140 12.08 -4.02 5.57
N THR A 141 12.06 -4.83 6.62
CA THR A 141 12.90 -6.04 6.73
C THR A 141 12.31 -7.25 5.99
N HIS A 142 11.12 -7.10 5.40
CA HIS A 142 10.46 -8.14 4.61
C HIS A 142 11.22 -8.44 3.32
N ARG A 143 11.25 -9.72 2.94
CA ARG A 143 11.92 -10.18 1.71
C ARG A 143 11.02 -10.16 0.47
N TYR A 144 9.71 -10.25 0.67
CA TYR A 144 8.73 -10.43 -0.39
C TYR A 144 7.61 -9.40 -0.28
N ALA A 145 6.97 -9.12 -1.41
CA ALA A 145 5.74 -8.35 -1.54
C ALA A 145 4.76 -9.07 -2.47
#